data_AF-A0A957ED09-F1
#
_entry.id   AF-A0A957ED09-F1
#
_cell.length_a   1.000
_cell.length_b   1.000
_cell.length_c   1.000
_cell.angle_alpha   90.00
_cell.angle_beta   90.00
_cell.angle_gamma   90.00
#
_symmetry.space_group_name_H-M   'P 1'
#
loop_
_entity.id
_entity.type
_entity.pdbx_description
1 polymer ?
#
loop_
_entity_poly.entity_id
_entity_poly.type
_entity_poly.pdbx_seq_one_letter_code
_entity_poly.pdbx_strand_id
1 'polypeptide(L)'
;MTHYFITIAGNIGVGKSTLVELLSQKLGWEPVFEAVAENPYLADFYQDMERWSFHSQVFFLSRRLQQHYALLQQNQSIIQDRSVYEDAEIFARNLYQQGHMSERD
;
A
#
# COMPACT_ATOMS: atom_id res chain seq x y z
N MET A 1 17.30 -16.89 -14.21
CA MET A 1 17.83 -16.16 -13.03
C MET A 1 16.72 -16.09 -12.00
N THR A 2 17.03 -16.11 -10.71
CA THR A 2 16.02 -15.97 -9.66
C THR A 2 15.59 -14.52 -9.55
N HIS A 3 14.28 -14.24 -9.63
CA HIS A 3 13.71 -12.92 -9.40
C HIS A 3 13.19 -12.83 -7.96
N TYR A 4 13.34 -11.67 -7.35
CA TYR A 4 12.89 -11.41 -5.98
C TYR A 4 11.82 -10.33 -5.96
N PHE A 5 10.84 -10.51 -5.09
CA PHE A 5 9.82 -9.51 -4.79
C PHE A 5 10.00 -9.06 -3.35
N ILE A 6 10.42 -7.81 -3.14
CA ILE A 6 10.65 -7.25 -1.81
C ILE A 6 9.64 -6.13 -1.57
N THR A 7 8.94 -6.18 -0.44
CA THR A 7 8.07 -5.10 0.04
C THR A 7 8.68 -4.43 1.26
N ILE A 8 8.65 -3.10 1.31
CA ILE A 8 9.09 -2.30 2.46
C ILE A 8 7.85 -1.90 3.26
N ALA A 9 7.78 -2.36 4.51
CA ALA A 9 6.69 -2.08 5.42
C ALA A 9 7.09 -1.04 6.48
N GLY A 10 6.11 -0.28 6.98
CA GLY A 10 6.35 0.69 8.05
C GLY A 10 5.38 1.87 8.09
N ASN A 11 5.45 2.61 9.19
CA ASN A 11 4.48 3.67 9.49
C ASN A 11 4.48 4.80 8.45
N ILE A 12 3.40 5.59 8.40
CA ILE A 12 3.32 6.79 7.55
C ILE A 12 4.42 7.78 7.99
N GLY A 13 5.11 8.38 7.02
CA GLY A 13 6.15 9.40 7.29
C GLY A 13 7.53 8.87 7.74
N VAL A 14 7.72 7.56 7.89
CA VAL A 14 9.01 7.00 8.39
C VAL A 14 10.14 6.97 7.34
N GLY A 15 9.89 7.38 6.10
CA GLY A 15 10.89 7.41 5.02
C GLY A 15 10.99 6.14 4.17
N LYS A 16 9.91 5.34 4.07
CA LYS A 16 9.87 4.12 3.24
C LYS A 16 10.19 4.39 1.77
N SER A 17 9.57 5.40 1.17
CA SER A 17 9.77 5.72 -0.25
C SER A 17 11.24 6.09 -0.52
N THR A 18 11.89 6.79 0.42
CA THR A 18 13.33 7.06 0.36
C THR A 18 14.15 5.77 0.43
N LEU A 19 13.79 4.83 1.31
CA LEU A 19 14.48 3.53 1.39
C LEU A 19 14.29 2.70 0.11
N VAL A 20 13.08 2.66 -0.45
CA VAL A 20 12.77 1.99 -1.73
C VAL A 20 13.65 2.56 -2.83
N GLU A 21 13.71 3.89 -2.97
CA GLU A 21 14.54 4.55 -3.98
C GLU A 21 16.03 4.20 -3.83
N LEU A 22 16.58 4.29 -2.62
CA LEU A 22 17.98 3.97 -2.34
C LEU A 22 18.31 2.50 -2.63
N LEU A 23 17.42 1.57 -2.27
CA LEU A 23 17.61 0.15 -2.55
C LEU A 23 17.51 -0.16 -4.04
N SER A 24 16.54 0.42 -4.73
CA SER A 24 16.35 0.27 -6.18
C SER A 24 17.56 0.76 -6.96
N GLN A 25 18.11 1.93 -6.61
CA GLN A 25 19.34 2.45 -7.21
C GLN A 25 20.54 1.52 -6.97
N LYS A 26 20.70 1.01 -5.74
CA LYS A 26 21.82 0.14 -5.37
C LYS A 26 21.76 -1.23 -6.04
N LEU A 27 20.56 -1.78 -6.24
CA LEU A 27 20.34 -3.13 -6.77
C LEU A 27 20.02 -3.16 -8.27
N GLY A 28 19.72 -2.00 -8.87
CA GLY A 28 19.26 -1.89 -10.25
C GLY A 28 17.87 -2.50 -10.46
N TRP A 29 16.99 -2.42 -9.45
CA TRP A 29 15.64 -3.00 -9.48
C TRP A 29 14.59 -1.90 -9.60
N GLU A 30 13.48 -2.21 -10.26
CA GLU A 30 12.40 -1.25 -10.47
C GLU A 30 11.73 -0.87 -9.14
N PRO A 31 11.67 0.43 -8.79
CA PRO A 31 10.94 0.91 -7.62
C PRO A 31 9.44 1.00 -7.93
N VAL A 32 8.61 0.55 -6.99
CA VAL A 32 7.15 0.63 -7.09
C VAL A 32 6.62 1.42 -5.90
N PHE A 33 5.98 2.55 -6.17
CA PHE A 33 5.45 3.45 -5.13
C PHE A 33 3.93 3.35 -4.97
N GLU A 34 3.46 3.79 -3.81
CA GLU A 34 2.04 3.93 -3.49
C GLU A 34 1.42 5.14 -4.20
N ALA A 35 0.34 4.93 -4.96
CA ALA A 35 -0.36 5.98 -5.70
C ALA A 35 -1.41 6.71 -4.82
N VAL A 36 -0.96 7.39 -3.76
CA VAL A 36 -1.82 8.06 -2.77
C VAL A 36 -2.79 9.06 -3.42
N ALA A 37 -2.32 9.83 -4.39
CA ALA A 37 -3.08 10.90 -5.04
C ALA A 37 -4.26 10.40 -5.91
N GLU A 38 -4.32 9.10 -6.22
CA GLU A 38 -5.38 8.54 -7.05
C GLU A 38 -6.64 8.18 -6.26
N ASN A 39 -6.58 8.11 -4.92
CA ASN A 39 -7.71 7.71 -4.10
C ASN A 39 -8.72 8.86 -3.95
N PRO A 40 -9.91 8.76 -4.58
CA PRO A 40 -10.89 9.84 -4.55
C PRO A 40 -11.51 10.03 -3.16
N TYR A 41 -11.43 9.03 -2.28
CA TYR A 41 -12.00 9.05 -0.94
C TYR A 41 -11.02 9.57 0.11
N LEU A 42 -9.75 9.80 -0.24
CA LEU A 42 -8.73 10.08 0.77
C LEU A 42 -8.98 11.41 1.51
N ALA A 43 -9.40 12.44 0.78
CA ALA A 43 -9.74 13.73 1.39
C ALA A 43 -10.95 13.60 2.33
N ASP A 44 -11.99 12.88 1.89
CA ASP A 44 -13.19 12.65 2.68
C ASP A 44 -12.93 11.76 3.91
N PHE A 45 -12.04 10.77 3.77
CA PHE A 45 -11.55 9.94 4.87
C PHE A 45 -10.94 10.75 6.00
N TYR A 46 -10.10 11.74 5.69
CA TYR A 46 -9.53 12.60 6.73
C TYR A 46 -10.54 13.57 7.34
N GLN A 47 -11.69 13.80 6.70
CA GLN A 47 -12.77 14.63 7.24
C GLN A 47 -13.76 13.82 8.10
N ASP A 48 -14.05 12.58 7.71
CA ASP A 48 -15.00 11.68 8.39
C ASP A 48 -14.56 10.21 8.19
N MET A 49 -13.74 9.72 9.13
CA MET A 49 -13.20 8.36 9.06
C MET A 49 -14.27 7.29 9.24
N GLU A 50 -15.32 7.55 10.03
CA GLU A 50 -16.39 6.56 10.28
C GLU A 50 -17.17 6.25 8.99
N ARG A 51 -17.43 7.28 8.18
CA ARG A 51 -18.15 7.13 6.91
C ARG A 51 -17.28 6.59 5.77
N TRP A 52 -16.00 6.97 5.73
CA TRP A 52 -15.17 6.78 4.53
C TRP A 52 -14.01 5.80 4.69
N SER A 53 -13.79 5.23 5.89
CA SER A 53 -12.76 4.21 6.14
C SER A 53 -12.84 3.06 5.14
N PHE A 54 -13.99 2.40 5.05
CA PHE A 54 -14.19 1.24 4.16
C PHE A 54 -13.92 1.58 2.70
N HIS A 55 -14.50 2.66 2.18
CA HIS A 55 -14.33 3.11 0.80
C HIS A 55 -12.85 3.37 0.46
N SER A 56 -12.15 4.07 1.37
CA SER A 56 -10.73 4.39 1.21
C SER A 56 -9.86 3.12 1.24
N GLN A 57 -10.11 2.20 2.18
CA GLN A 57 -9.33 0.97 2.30
C GLN A 57 -9.58 0.00 1.12
N VAL A 58 -10.83 -0.16 0.68
CA VAL A 58 -11.16 -0.99 -0.50
C VAL A 58 -10.51 -0.44 -1.77
N PHE A 59 -10.47 0.89 -1.92
CA PHE A 59 -9.75 1.51 -3.04
C PHE A 59 -8.25 1.15 -3.01
N PHE A 60 -7.57 1.38 -1.89
CA PHE A 60 -6.14 1.06 -1.76
C PHE A 60 -5.86 -0.43 -2.01
N LEU A 61 -6.62 -1.31 -1.37
CA LEU A 61 -6.48 -2.75 -1.54
C LEU A 61 -6.66 -3.17 -3.01
N SER A 62 -7.69 -2.65 -3.69
CA SER A 62 -7.98 -2.97 -5.08
C SER A 62 -6.87 -2.48 -6.03
N ARG A 63 -6.41 -1.24 -5.85
CA ARG A 63 -5.29 -0.68 -6.64
C ARG A 63 -4.00 -1.46 -6.40
N ARG A 64 -3.72 -1.83 -5.15
CA ARG A 64 -2.50 -2.57 -4.80
C ARG A 64 -2.53 -4.00 -5.34
N LEU A 65 -3.67 -4.68 -5.33
CA LEU A 65 -3.84 -5.99 -5.96
C LEU A 65 -3.65 -5.93 -7.48
N GLN A 66 -4.22 -4.92 -8.14
CA GLN A 66 -4.02 -4.71 -9.59
C GLN A 66 -2.55 -4.48 -9.92
N GLN A 67 -1.87 -3.60 -9.17
CA GLN A 67 -0.46 -3.33 -9.33
C GLN A 67 0.38 -4.58 -9.07
N HIS A 68 0.15 -5.28 -7.96
CA HIS A 68 0.86 -6.50 -7.60
C HIS A 68 0.72 -7.58 -8.69
N TYR A 69 -0.50 -7.81 -9.19
CA TYR A 69 -0.73 -8.76 -10.29
C TYR A 69 0.05 -8.39 -11.54
N ALA A 70 0.07 -7.11 -11.93
CA ALA A 70 0.83 -6.65 -13.09
C ALA A 70 2.34 -6.85 -12.94
N LEU A 71 2.88 -6.62 -11.72
CA LEU A 71 4.30 -6.78 -11.44
C LEU A 71 4.75 -8.25 -11.43
N LEU A 72 3.89 -9.16 -10.97
CA LEU A 72 4.17 -10.60 -11.03
C LEU A 72 4.28 -11.16 -12.45
N GLN A 73 3.73 -10.46 -13.45
CA GLN A 73 3.89 -10.83 -14.87
C GLN A 73 5.23 -10.36 -15.45
N GLN A 74 6.00 -9.58 -14.71
CA GLN A 74 7.30 -9.07 -15.15
C GLN A 74 8.42 -10.05 -14.76
N ASN A 75 9.32 -10.37 -15.69
CA ASN A 75 10.51 -11.18 -15.41
C ASN A 75 11.65 -10.31 -14.86
N GLN A 76 11.41 -9.60 -13.76
CA GLN A 76 12.41 -8.78 -13.08
C GLN A 76 12.20 -8.77 -11.58
N SER A 77 13.26 -8.41 -10.84
CA SER A 77 13.15 -8.21 -9.40
C SER A 77 12.55 -6.83 -9.09
N ILE A 78 11.76 -6.75 -8.02
CA ILE A 78 10.91 -5.59 -7.70
C ILE A 78 11.15 -5.19 -6.24
N ILE A 79 11.15 -3.87 -5.99
CA ILE A 79 11.06 -3.30 -4.63
C ILE A 79 9.83 -2.42 -4.54
N GLN A 80 8.88 -2.78 -3.67
CA GLN A 80 7.59 -2.11 -3.55
C GLN A 80 7.44 -1.40 -2.20
N ASP A 81 6.96 -0.16 -2.25
CA ASP A 81 6.47 0.59 -1.09
C ASP A 81 5.09 0.06 -0.68
N ARG A 82 5.08 -0.61 0.47
CA ARG A 82 3.95 -1.31 1.10
C ARG A 82 3.42 -2.55 0.38
N SER A 83 2.92 -3.48 1.20
CA SER A 83 2.28 -4.73 0.75
C SER A 83 0.75 -4.68 0.86
N VAL A 84 0.07 -5.62 0.19
CA VAL A 84 -1.39 -5.86 0.36
C VAL A 84 -1.76 -6.24 1.80
N TYR A 85 -0.82 -6.83 2.54
CA TYR A 85 -1.01 -7.18 3.93
C TYR A 85 -1.05 -5.94 4.83
N GLU A 86 -0.35 -4.85 4.50
CA GLU A 86 -0.45 -3.62 5.28
C GLU A 86 -1.82 -2.98 5.16
N ASP A 87 -2.44 -2.99 3.97
CA ASP A 87 -3.79 -2.45 3.77
C ASP A 87 -4.81 -3.19 4.67
N ALA A 88 -4.76 -4.54 4.68
CA ALA A 88 -5.71 -5.36 5.44
C ALA A 88 -5.36 -5.46 6.94
N GLU A 89 -4.16 -5.93 7.26
CA GLU A 89 -3.77 -6.36 8.61
C GLU A 89 -3.31 -5.20 9.50
N ILE A 90 -2.94 -4.06 8.91
CA ILE A 90 -2.48 -2.88 9.65
C ILE A 90 -3.53 -1.77 9.55
N PHE A 91 -3.86 -1.29 8.36
CA PHE A 91 -4.71 -0.10 8.21
C PHE A 91 -6.19 -0.40 8.47
N ALA A 92 -6.79 -1.35 7.75
CA ALA A 92 -8.18 -1.72 7.97
C ALA A 92 -8.41 -2.24 9.40
N ARG A 93 -7.52 -3.12 9.89
CA ARG A 93 -7.56 -3.60 11.28
C ARG A 93 -7.50 -2.48 12.31
N ASN A 94 -6.61 -1.50 12.13
CA ASN A 94 -6.51 -0.37 13.05
C ASN A 94 -7.79 0.50 13.00
N LEU A 95 -8.36 0.72 11.82
CA LEU A 95 -9.62 1.46 11.69
C LEU A 95 -10.78 0.76 12.40
N TYR A 96 -10.86 -0.58 12.30
CA TYR A 96 -11.82 -1.37 13.07
C TYR A 96 -11.60 -1.25 14.58
N GLN A 97 -10.36 -1.42 15.04
CA GLN A 97 -10.01 -1.33 16.46
C GLN A 97 -10.27 0.06 17.06
N GLN A 98 -10.19 1.11 16.25
CA GLN A 98 -10.49 2.49 16.66
C GLN A 98 -11.98 2.85 16.55
N GLY A 99 -12.83 1.93 16.08
CA GLY A 99 -14.27 2.17 15.91
C GLY A 99 -14.62 3.00 14.67
N HIS A 100 -13.68 3.21 13.75
CA HIS A 100 -13.90 3.91 12.49
C HIS A 100 -14.37 2.98 11.36
N MET A 101 -14.36 1.67 11.56
CA MET A 101 -14.83 0.65 10.62
C MET A 101 -15.67 -0.37 11.38
N SER A 102 -16.81 -0.78 10.81
CA SER A 102 -17.71 -1.75 11.45
C SER A 102 -17.15 -3.17 11.36
N GLU A 103 -17.68 -4.13 12.13
CA GLU A 103 -17.25 -5.54 12.01
C GLU A 103 -17.61 -6.17 10.66
N ARG A 104 -18.66 -5.67 10.00
CA ARG A 104 -19.09 -6.15 8.69
C ARG A 104 -18.14 -5.70 7.57
N ASP A 105 -17.62 -4.48 7.69
CA ASP A 105 -16.85 -3.76 6.68
C ASP A 105 -15.35 -4.00 6.87
#